data_AF-A0A9X4XQC0-F1
#
_entry.id   AF-A0A9X4XQC0-F1
#
_cell.length_a   1.000
_cell.length_b   1.000
_cell.length_c   1.000
_cell.angle_alpha   90.00
_cell.angle_beta   90.00
_cell.angle_gamma   90.00
#
_symmetry.space_group_name_H-M   'P 1'
#
loop_
_entity.id
_entity.type
_entity.pdbx_description
1 polymer ?
#
loop_
_entity_poly.entity_id
_entity_poly.type
_entity_poly.pdbx_seq_one_letter_code
_entity_poly.pdbx_strand_id
1 'polypeptide(L)'
;MSRPTSAAPAGSPTAAVQDRARTAPTAHSPYERHGPPRATPVDGGRPPRAPVHATVEATAEKVLRSFNTWSFKREQPENPHLLLQVVTTAVAYAEPLRFVLYWGKGPRCAAAGEDIECLDFIGSMVTRVRQAHVAGAAVTLILTDTHARHNGHAEESIDSYFAAITAEATRRGFQTCRLSTLVAAAPEAHDVDTAAPVPDDVLESLAASAGKWYRGEGSALDGARAYYAMNMVEKRAVEIAFPGAVFVTFNGSKLRSLFPARMPVFYMYSLRRGFAVKPWFLPADAEPCGPDDCRCRPAETLPD
;
A
#
# COMPACT_ATOMS: atom_id res chain seq x y z
N MET A 1 -33.38 40.96 33.34
CA MET A 1 -34.61 40.17 33.22
C MET A 1 -34.24 38.70 33.06
N SER A 2 -34.71 37.91 34.02
CA SER A 2 -35.07 36.49 33.90
C SER A 2 -34.02 35.44 33.45
N ARG A 3 -33.43 34.75 34.44
CA ARG A 3 -33.52 33.27 34.50
C ARG A 3 -34.99 32.90 34.78
N PRO A 4 -35.55 31.70 34.44
CA PRO A 4 -34.95 30.42 34.88
C PRO A 4 -35.35 29.15 34.08
N THR A 5 -34.90 28.00 34.64
CA THR A 5 -35.60 26.67 34.73
C THR A 5 -35.82 25.85 33.47
N SER A 6 -35.90 24.51 33.48
CA SER A 6 -35.61 23.41 34.41
C SER A 6 -36.09 22.12 33.71
N ALA A 7 -35.63 20.96 34.21
CA ALA A 7 -36.38 19.70 34.30
C ALA A 7 -36.40 18.72 33.09
N ALA A 8 -35.67 17.60 33.27
CA ALA A 8 -36.10 16.23 32.96
C ALA A 8 -37.41 15.87 33.73
N PRO A 9 -38.15 14.73 33.55
CA PRO A 9 -37.62 13.37 33.39
C PRO A 9 -38.54 12.31 32.69
N ALA A 10 -38.03 11.06 32.65
CA ALA A 10 -38.67 9.75 32.87
C ALA A 10 -40.03 9.38 32.23
N GLY A 11 -40.08 8.18 31.63
CA GLY A 11 -41.33 7.47 31.39
C GLY A 11 -41.17 6.11 30.70
N SER A 12 -40.82 5.07 31.45
CA SER A 12 -41.32 3.70 31.20
C SER A 12 -42.53 3.50 32.11
N PRO A 13 -43.59 2.81 31.65
CA PRO A 13 -44.11 1.71 32.47
C PRO A 13 -44.67 0.51 31.65
N THR A 14 -44.40 -0.70 32.17
CA THR A 14 -45.31 -1.84 32.51
C THR A 14 -46.65 -1.99 31.76
N ALA A 15 -47.26 -3.17 31.56
CA ALA A 15 -47.06 -4.58 31.88
C ALA A 15 -48.30 -5.35 31.34
N ALA A 16 -48.34 -6.67 31.59
CA ALA A 16 -49.54 -7.49 31.84
C ALA A 16 -50.16 -8.23 30.62
N VAL A 17 -50.73 -9.45 30.68
CA VAL A 17 -50.92 -10.51 31.69
C VAL A 17 -51.74 -11.65 31.04
N GLN A 18 -51.54 -12.91 31.47
CA GLN A 18 -52.44 -14.11 31.43
C GLN A 18 -52.84 -14.68 30.04
N ASP A 19 -52.99 -16.00 29.84
CA ASP A 19 -53.95 -16.86 30.55
C ASP A 19 -53.63 -18.38 30.51
N ARG A 20 -54.25 -19.10 31.46
CA ARG A 20 -54.16 -20.54 31.79
C ARG A 20 -55.17 -21.40 31.02
N ALA A 21 -54.88 -22.70 30.84
CA ALA A 21 -55.77 -23.85 31.09
C ALA A 21 -55.02 -25.17 30.78
N ARG A 22 -54.65 -26.02 31.75
CA ARG A 22 -55.40 -27.15 32.35
C ARG A 22 -56.12 -28.09 31.36
N THR A 23 -55.61 -29.32 31.24
CA THR A 23 -56.35 -30.58 31.54
C THR A 23 -55.43 -31.81 31.49
N ALA A 24 -55.49 -32.64 32.55
CA ALA A 24 -55.18 -34.08 32.60
C ALA A 24 -56.53 -34.80 32.90
N PRO A 25 -56.70 -36.15 32.97
CA PRO A 25 -55.71 -37.20 33.24
C PRO A 25 -56.00 -38.58 32.57
N THR A 26 -55.44 -39.66 33.17
CA THR A 26 -55.66 -41.13 33.03
C THR A 26 -54.56 -41.88 32.26
N ALA A 27 -54.04 -43.04 32.66
CA ALA A 27 -54.23 -43.92 33.81
C ALA A 27 -52.97 -44.80 34.02
N HIS A 28 -52.86 -45.37 35.21
CA HIS A 28 -51.81 -46.29 35.68
C HIS A 28 -51.70 -47.60 34.88
N SER A 29 -50.48 -48.14 34.76
CA SER A 29 -50.26 -49.57 35.01
C SER A 29 -48.83 -49.83 35.54
N PRO A 30 -48.65 -50.63 36.61
CA PRO A 30 -47.40 -50.77 37.35
C PRO A 30 -46.70 -52.10 37.04
N TYR A 31 -45.59 -52.07 36.30
CA TYR A 31 -44.59 -53.13 36.36
C TYR A 31 -43.20 -52.53 36.08
N GLU A 32 -42.56 -52.10 37.17
CA GLU A 32 -41.10 -51.95 37.23
C GLU A 32 -40.44 -53.32 37.24
N ARG A 33 -39.48 -53.51 36.33
CA ARG A 33 -38.08 -53.82 36.65
C ARG A 33 -37.32 -54.04 35.34
N HIS A 34 -36.19 -53.36 35.16
CA HIS A 34 -34.87 -53.96 34.86
C HIS A 34 -33.85 -52.88 34.43
N GLY A 35 -32.75 -52.80 35.19
CA GLY A 35 -31.44 -52.34 34.70
C GLY A 35 -31.02 -50.91 35.10
N PRO A 36 -29.77 -50.70 35.55
CA PRO A 36 -29.26 -49.35 35.82
C PRO A 36 -29.13 -48.56 34.49
N PRO A 37 -29.32 -47.24 34.50
CA PRO A 37 -29.20 -46.44 33.30
C PRO A 37 -27.74 -46.42 32.83
N ARG A 38 -27.53 -46.96 31.63
CA ARG A 38 -26.28 -46.80 30.87
C ARG A 38 -26.19 -45.32 30.51
N ALA A 39 -25.19 -44.63 31.06
CA ALA A 39 -24.93 -43.23 30.72
C ALA A 39 -24.82 -43.09 29.20
N THR A 40 -25.73 -42.30 28.62
CA THR A 40 -25.60 -41.80 27.26
C THR A 40 -24.30 -41.02 27.15
N PRO A 41 -23.44 -41.27 26.15
CA PRO A 41 -22.34 -40.38 25.86
C PRO A 41 -22.95 -39.00 25.61
N VAL A 42 -22.58 -38.03 26.45
CA VAL A 42 -22.84 -36.62 26.15
C VAL A 42 -22.10 -36.38 24.84
N ASP A 43 -22.88 -36.21 23.77
CA ASP A 43 -22.38 -35.78 22.48
C ASP A 43 -21.65 -34.46 22.74
N GLY A 44 -20.32 -34.55 22.76
CA GLY A 44 -19.43 -33.42 22.97
C GLY A 44 -19.56 -32.52 21.76
N GLY A 45 -20.62 -31.69 21.79
CA GLY A 45 -21.01 -30.81 20.71
C GLY A 45 -19.79 -30.05 20.23
N ARG A 46 -19.30 -30.45 19.05
CA ARG A 46 -18.27 -29.70 18.35
C ARG A 46 -18.78 -28.28 18.23
N PRO A 47 -18.04 -27.26 18.72
CA PRO A 47 -18.51 -25.88 18.63
C PRO A 47 -18.83 -25.57 17.15
N PRO A 48 -19.91 -24.82 16.89
CA PRO A 48 -20.33 -24.52 15.52
C PRO A 48 -19.14 -23.90 14.78
N ARG A 49 -18.76 -24.50 13.66
CA ARG A 49 -17.71 -23.99 12.78
C ARG A 49 -18.14 -22.59 12.35
N ALA A 50 -17.35 -21.57 12.68
CA ALA A 50 -17.63 -20.20 12.28
C ALA A 50 -17.85 -20.15 10.74
N PRO A 51 -18.78 -19.33 10.24
CA PRO A 51 -19.00 -19.20 8.81
C PRO A 51 -17.69 -18.77 8.13
N VAL A 52 -17.40 -19.36 6.96
CA VAL A 52 -16.15 -19.15 6.21
C VAL A 52 -15.83 -17.66 6.05
N HIS A 53 -16.84 -16.82 5.83
CA HIS A 53 -16.71 -15.37 5.76
C HIS A 53 -16.12 -14.73 7.02
N ALA A 54 -16.57 -15.12 8.22
CA ALA A 54 -16.04 -14.60 9.48
C ALA A 54 -14.57 -15.00 9.70
N THR A 55 -14.16 -16.16 9.17
CA THR A 55 -12.76 -16.61 9.25
C THR A 55 -11.84 -15.88 8.27
N VAL A 56 -12.34 -15.54 7.07
CA VAL A 56 -11.61 -14.73 6.08
C VAL A 56 -11.40 -13.32 6.59
N GLU A 57 -12.43 -12.68 7.13
CA GLU A 57 -12.36 -11.31 7.63
C GLU A 57 -11.37 -11.20 8.81
N ALA A 58 -11.48 -12.09 9.81
CA ALA A 58 -10.54 -12.12 10.93
C ALA A 58 -9.09 -12.35 10.49
N THR A 59 -8.88 -13.17 9.46
CA THR A 59 -7.56 -13.40 8.87
C THR A 59 -7.07 -12.16 8.12
N ALA A 60 -7.91 -11.52 7.31
CA ALA A 60 -7.59 -10.30 6.59
C ALA A 60 -7.18 -9.17 7.54
N GLU A 61 -7.89 -8.99 8.65
CA GLU A 61 -7.47 -8.03 9.67
C GLU A 61 -6.11 -8.37 10.30
N LYS A 62 -5.84 -9.66 10.57
CA LYS A 62 -4.54 -10.10 11.06
C LYS A 62 -3.42 -9.78 10.06
N VAL A 63 -3.67 -9.99 8.78
CA VAL A 63 -2.74 -9.64 7.69
C VAL A 63 -2.54 -8.13 7.63
N LEU A 64 -3.62 -7.34 7.66
CA LEU A 64 -3.53 -5.88 7.68
C LEU A 64 -2.68 -5.38 8.86
N ARG A 65 -2.91 -5.92 10.06
CA ARG A 65 -2.15 -5.57 11.27
C ARG A 65 -0.67 -5.96 11.22
N SER A 66 -0.24 -6.87 10.35
CA SER A 66 1.17 -7.29 10.28
C SER A 66 2.08 -6.24 9.66
N PHE A 67 1.55 -5.44 8.71
CA PHE A 67 2.30 -4.39 8.02
C PHE A 67 1.81 -2.97 8.32
N ASN A 68 0.52 -2.78 8.65
CA ASN A 68 -0.08 -1.47 8.95
C ASN A 68 0.27 -0.96 10.37
N THR A 69 1.57 -0.99 10.71
CA THR A 69 2.13 -0.63 12.01
C THR A 69 3.06 0.57 11.87
N TRP A 70 3.26 1.33 12.95
CA TRP A 70 4.22 2.44 12.96
C TRP A 70 5.69 2.03 12.79
N SER A 71 5.99 0.72 12.76
CA SER A 71 7.31 0.25 12.32
C SER A 71 7.56 0.59 10.85
N PHE A 72 6.52 0.53 10.00
CA PHE A 72 6.60 0.76 8.55
C PHE A 72 5.84 2.00 8.12
N LYS A 73 4.62 2.15 8.63
CA LYS A 73 3.72 3.24 8.31
C LYS A 73 4.21 4.56 8.89
N ARG A 74 4.18 5.61 8.06
CA ARG A 74 4.45 6.99 8.48
C ARG A 74 3.19 7.84 8.69
N GLU A 75 2.10 7.51 8.01
CA GLU A 75 0.82 8.24 8.06
C GLU A 75 -0.33 7.24 7.90
N GLN A 76 -1.50 7.53 8.47
CA GLN A 76 -2.66 6.65 8.32
C GLN A 76 -3.02 6.47 6.84
N PRO A 77 -3.47 5.27 6.41
CA PRO A 77 -4.04 5.11 5.07
C PRO A 77 -5.23 6.05 4.93
N GLU A 78 -5.34 6.73 3.81
CA GLU A 78 -6.46 7.65 3.56
C GLU A 78 -7.81 6.91 3.50
N ASN A 79 -7.80 5.70 2.93
CA ASN A 79 -8.97 4.83 2.89
C ASN A 79 -8.67 3.46 3.50
N PRO A 80 -8.80 3.32 4.84
CA PRO A 80 -8.57 2.05 5.53
C PRO A 80 -9.50 0.93 5.07
N HIS A 81 -10.73 1.25 4.64
CA HIS A 81 -11.70 0.26 4.16
C HIS A 81 -11.28 -0.33 2.81
N LEU A 82 -10.82 0.49 1.86
CA LEU A 82 -10.30 0.02 0.58
C LEU A 82 -9.05 -0.85 0.79
N LEU A 83 -8.17 -0.47 1.71
CA LEU A 83 -6.99 -1.27 2.05
C LEU A 83 -7.40 -2.62 2.64
N LEU A 84 -8.35 -2.66 3.58
CA LEU A 84 -8.87 -3.91 4.13
C LEU A 84 -9.53 -4.77 3.05
N GLN A 85 -10.32 -4.17 2.15
CA GLN A 85 -10.97 -4.88 1.05
C GLN A 85 -9.96 -5.60 0.12
N VAL A 86 -8.87 -4.92 -0.23
CA VAL A 86 -7.78 -5.52 -1.03
C VAL A 86 -7.13 -6.69 -0.27
N VAL A 87 -6.87 -6.52 1.03
CA VAL A 87 -6.31 -7.60 1.86
C VAL A 87 -7.29 -8.78 1.97
N THR A 88 -8.58 -8.54 2.20
CA THR A 88 -9.63 -9.54 2.26
C THR A 88 -9.71 -10.34 0.96
N THR A 89 -9.58 -9.66 -0.18
CA THR A 89 -9.55 -10.30 -1.50
C THR A 89 -8.36 -11.24 -1.62
N ALA A 90 -7.15 -10.78 -1.32
CA ALA A 90 -5.95 -11.61 -1.37
C ALA A 90 -6.03 -12.84 -0.44
N VAL A 91 -6.60 -12.68 0.76
CA VAL A 91 -6.83 -13.80 1.69
C VAL A 91 -7.88 -14.78 1.16
N ALA A 92 -9.01 -14.27 0.63
CA ALA A 92 -10.10 -15.10 0.12
C ALA A 92 -9.65 -15.98 -1.06
N TYR A 93 -8.79 -15.47 -1.92
CA TYR A 93 -8.24 -16.20 -3.07
C TYR A 93 -6.91 -16.91 -2.79
N ALA A 94 -6.40 -16.84 -1.55
CA ALA A 94 -5.09 -17.37 -1.18
C ALA A 94 -3.95 -16.87 -2.10
N GLU A 95 -4.04 -15.63 -2.55
CA GLU A 95 -3.05 -14.98 -3.42
C GLU A 95 -2.10 -14.09 -2.63
N PRO A 96 -0.87 -13.86 -3.11
CA PRO A 96 0.03 -12.88 -2.50
C PRO A 96 -0.59 -11.48 -2.46
N LEU A 97 -0.49 -10.79 -1.32
CA LEU A 97 -0.86 -9.38 -1.25
C LEU A 97 0.14 -8.57 -2.08
N ARG A 98 -0.35 -7.89 -3.13
CA ARG A 98 0.50 -7.19 -4.09
C ARG A 98 0.76 -5.75 -3.64
N PHE A 99 2.02 -5.35 -3.65
CA PHE A 99 2.47 -3.99 -3.39
C PHE A 99 3.24 -3.47 -4.59
N VAL A 100 3.00 -2.21 -4.95
CA VAL A 100 3.77 -1.53 -6.01
C VAL A 100 4.25 -0.19 -5.49
N LEU A 101 5.47 0.22 -5.86
CA LEU A 101 6.00 1.53 -5.47
C LEU A 101 6.84 2.14 -6.59
N TYR A 102 6.81 3.47 -6.67
CA TYR A 102 7.75 4.20 -7.51
C TYR A 102 9.17 4.16 -6.93
N TRP A 103 10.12 3.71 -7.74
CA TRP A 103 11.54 3.83 -7.47
C TRP A 103 12.15 4.87 -8.41
N GLY A 104 12.71 5.93 -7.82
CA GLY A 104 13.31 7.04 -8.55
C GLY A 104 14.79 6.87 -8.80
N LYS A 105 15.33 7.81 -9.56
CA LYS A 105 16.75 8.01 -9.76
C LYS A 105 17.13 9.38 -9.16
N GLY A 106 18.28 9.44 -8.50
CA GLY A 106 18.93 10.69 -8.13
C GLY A 106 20.30 10.83 -8.79
N PRO A 107 21.27 11.49 -8.14
CA PRO A 107 22.56 11.79 -8.76
C PRO A 107 23.41 10.54 -9.04
N ARG A 108 23.14 9.44 -8.34
CA ARG A 108 23.92 8.20 -8.43
C ARG A 108 23.73 7.46 -9.74
N CYS A 109 24.80 6.73 -10.04
CA CYS A 109 25.04 5.99 -11.27
C CYS A 109 25.04 4.46 -11.01
N ALA A 110 25.09 4.06 -9.73
CA ALA A 110 25.01 2.70 -9.22
C ALA A 110 24.19 2.64 -7.91
N ALA A 111 23.71 1.45 -7.55
CA ALA A 111 23.09 1.22 -6.25
C ALA A 111 24.10 1.44 -5.11
N ALA A 112 23.63 2.01 -4.00
CA ALA A 112 24.43 2.28 -2.81
C ALA A 112 23.83 1.62 -1.55
N GLY A 113 24.49 1.80 -0.41
CA GLY A 113 24.06 1.22 0.87
C GLY A 113 22.64 1.61 1.26
N GLU A 114 22.22 2.84 0.97
CA GLU A 114 20.88 3.35 1.25
C GLU A 114 19.81 2.71 0.39
N ASP A 115 20.13 2.36 -0.86
CA ASP A 115 19.23 1.61 -1.74
C ASP A 115 19.03 0.19 -1.17
N ILE A 116 20.14 -0.46 -0.77
CA ILE A 116 20.15 -1.81 -0.20
C ILE A 116 19.37 -1.85 1.13
N GLU A 117 19.63 -0.91 2.04
CA GLU A 117 18.93 -0.80 3.33
C GLU A 117 17.43 -0.58 3.11
N CYS A 118 17.03 0.25 2.14
CA CYS A 118 15.63 0.45 1.80
C CYS A 118 14.96 -0.84 1.30
N LEU A 119 15.62 -1.57 0.41
CA LEU A 119 15.11 -2.83 -0.12
C LEU A 119 15.00 -3.90 0.98
N ASP A 120 15.96 -3.96 1.91
CA ASP A 120 15.91 -4.83 3.08
C ASP A 120 14.76 -4.45 4.03
N PHE A 121 14.53 -3.15 4.22
CA PHE A 121 13.41 -2.67 5.02
C PHE A 121 12.05 -3.08 4.43
N ILE A 122 11.89 -2.95 3.10
CA ILE A 122 10.72 -3.49 2.38
C ILE A 122 10.62 -5.01 2.55
N GLY A 123 11.74 -5.73 2.44
CA GLY A 123 11.79 -7.19 2.62
C GLY A 123 11.36 -7.63 4.02
N SER A 124 11.67 -6.84 5.05
CA SER A 124 11.22 -7.11 6.41
C SER A 124 9.71 -6.95 6.56
N MET A 125 9.09 -6.00 5.85
CA MET A 125 7.62 -5.88 5.77
C MET A 125 6.99 -7.10 5.10
N VAL A 126 7.54 -7.52 3.94
CA VAL A 126 7.10 -8.73 3.22
C VAL A 126 7.16 -9.97 4.13
N THR A 127 8.23 -10.09 4.92
CA THR A 127 8.40 -11.17 5.89
C THR A 127 7.29 -11.18 6.95
N ARG A 128 6.90 -10.01 7.48
CA ARG A 128 5.76 -9.92 8.42
C ARG A 128 4.43 -10.29 7.78
N VAL A 129 4.21 -9.92 6.52
CA VAL A 129 3.02 -10.35 5.79
C VAL A 129 3.00 -11.87 5.65
N ARG A 130 4.13 -12.49 5.26
CA ARG A 130 4.24 -13.96 5.12
C ARG A 130 3.96 -14.72 6.41
N GLN A 131 4.31 -14.16 7.56
CA GLN A 131 3.99 -14.76 8.86
C GLN A 131 2.48 -14.75 9.18
N ALA A 132 1.73 -13.81 8.63
CA ALA A 132 0.29 -13.69 8.82
C ALA A 132 -0.54 -14.33 7.69
N HIS A 133 0.03 -14.43 6.48
CA HIS A 133 -0.60 -14.94 5.26
C HIS A 133 0.37 -15.87 4.53
N VAL A 134 0.02 -17.15 4.36
CA VAL A 134 0.94 -18.15 3.78
C VAL A 134 1.39 -17.79 2.37
N ALA A 135 0.50 -17.23 1.54
CA ALA A 135 0.85 -16.78 0.19
C ALA A 135 1.76 -15.54 0.18
N GLY A 136 1.96 -14.89 1.34
CA GLY A 136 2.89 -13.79 1.52
C GLY A 136 2.48 -12.52 0.79
N ALA A 137 3.49 -11.80 0.32
CA ALA A 137 3.33 -10.56 -0.42
C ALA A 137 4.25 -10.57 -1.64
N ALA A 138 3.78 -9.96 -2.73
CA ALA A 138 4.56 -9.69 -3.94
C ALA A 138 4.84 -8.20 -4.03
N VAL A 139 6.07 -7.82 -4.34
CA VAL A 139 6.49 -6.42 -4.49
C VAL A 139 6.95 -6.19 -5.93
N THR A 140 6.47 -5.11 -6.54
CA THR A 140 6.98 -4.61 -7.81
C THR A 140 7.51 -3.19 -7.65
N LEU A 141 8.76 -2.97 -8.01
CA LEU A 141 9.35 -1.63 -8.11
C LEU A 141 9.08 -1.09 -9.51
N ILE A 142 8.38 0.04 -9.59
CA ILE A 142 8.13 0.77 -10.82
C ILE A 142 9.26 1.78 -10.97
N LEU A 143 10.22 1.46 -11.83
CA LEU A 143 11.41 2.26 -12.12
C LEU A 143 10.99 3.47 -12.95
N THR A 144 11.04 4.66 -12.36
CA THR A 144 10.48 5.90 -12.91
C THR A 144 11.45 6.58 -13.88
N ASP A 145 11.73 5.91 -14.99
CA ASP A 145 12.61 6.39 -16.06
C ASP A 145 12.11 7.66 -16.75
N THR A 146 10.80 7.80 -16.88
CA THR A 146 10.16 9.05 -17.33
C THR A 146 10.45 10.23 -16.40
N HIS A 147 10.42 10.01 -15.07
CA HIS A 147 10.76 11.05 -14.08
C HIS A 147 12.24 11.41 -14.14
N ALA A 148 13.10 10.40 -14.29
CA ALA A 148 14.53 10.61 -14.40
C ALA A 148 14.90 11.39 -15.68
N ARG A 149 14.30 11.04 -16.82
CA ARG A 149 14.45 11.78 -18.08
C ARG A 149 13.95 13.21 -17.96
N HIS A 150 12.77 13.40 -17.36
CA HIS A 150 12.22 14.73 -17.09
C HIS A 150 13.19 15.60 -16.25
N ASN A 151 13.85 15.00 -15.26
CA ASN A 151 14.83 15.69 -14.44
C ASN A 151 16.17 15.95 -15.16
N GLY A 152 16.34 15.53 -16.41
CA GLY A 152 17.54 15.78 -17.22
C GLY A 152 18.65 14.74 -17.03
N HIS A 153 18.36 13.55 -16.52
CA HIS A 153 19.34 12.47 -16.48
C HIS A 153 19.53 11.83 -17.85
N ALA A 154 20.79 11.56 -18.23
CA ALA A 154 21.13 10.83 -19.46
C ALA A 154 20.64 9.37 -19.41
N GLU A 155 20.21 8.83 -20.56
CA GLU A 155 19.64 7.47 -20.67
C GLU A 155 20.60 6.39 -20.16
N GLU A 156 21.89 6.46 -20.50
CA GLU A 156 22.88 5.48 -20.04
C GLU A 156 23.01 5.47 -18.52
N SER A 157 22.89 6.64 -17.90
CA SER A 157 22.91 6.80 -16.44
C SER A 157 21.64 6.25 -15.81
N ILE A 158 20.48 6.46 -16.43
CA ILE A 158 19.20 5.89 -15.99
C ILE A 158 19.28 4.37 -16.03
N ASP A 159 19.75 3.82 -17.15
CA ASP A 159 19.81 2.39 -17.38
C ASP A 159 20.82 1.68 -16.49
N SER A 160 22.02 2.23 -16.32
CA SER A 160 23.01 1.69 -15.38
C SER A 160 22.47 1.60 -13.95
N TYR A 161 21.90 2.71 -13.45
CA TYR A 161 21.37 2.75 -12.08
C TYR A 161 20.20 1.78 -11.90
N PHE A 162 19.23 1.76 -12.82
CA PHE A 162 18.06 0.89 -12.72
C PHE A 162 18.36 -0.58 -12.98
N ALA A 163 19.39 -0.92 -13.76
CA ALA A 163 19.89 -2.29 -13.86
C ALA A 163 20.47 -2.76 -12.51
N ALA A 164 21.26 -1.91 -11.84
CA ALA A 164 21.78 -2.22 -10.50
C ALA A 164 20.66 -2.43 -9.48
N ILE A 165 19.65 -1.54 -9.46
CA ILE A 165 18.47 -1.70 -8.59
C ILE A 165 17.68 -2.97 -8.92
N THR A 166 17.51 -3.30 -10.20
CA THR A 166 16.82 -4.54 -10.62
C THR A 166 17.54 -5.78 -10.11
N ALA A 167 18.87 -5.81 -10.16
CA ALA A 167 19.65 -6.92 -9.62
C ALA A 167 19.45 -7.07 -8.10
N GLU A 168 19.48 -5.97 -7.34
CA GLU A 168 19.24 -6.00 -5.88
C GLU A 168 17.80 -6.38 -5.51
N ALA A 169 16.83 -5.91 -6.28
CA ALA A 169 15.41 -6.23 -6.11
C ALA A 169 15.15 -7.72 -6.37
N THR A 170 15.74 -8.26 -7.44
CA THR A 170 15.60 -9.69 -7.82
C THR A 170 16.15 -10.62 -6.74
N ARG A 171 17.29 -10.29 -6.12
CA ARG A 171 17.86 -11.08 -5.00
C ARG A 171 16.91 -11.18 -3.80
N ARG A 172 15.99 -10.24 -3.65
CA ARG A 172 14.96 -10.21 -2.59
C ARG A 172 13.62 -10.76 -3.04
N GLY A 173 13.52 -11.29 -4.26
CA GLY A 173 12.29 -11.82 -4.84
C GLY A 173 11.31 -10.72 -5.28
N PHE A 174 11.77 -9.49 -5.47
CA PHE A 174 10.94 -8.41 -5.99
C PHE A 174 11.01 -8.38 -7.52
N GLN A 175 9.92 -7.95 -8.13
CA GLN A 175 9.85 -7.67 -9.56
C GLN A 175 10.18 -6.20 -9.84
N THR A 176 10.60 -5.89 -11.05
CA THR A 176 10.74 -4.52 -11.52
C THR A 176 10.08 -4.33 -12.89
N CYS A 177 9.66 -3.11 -13.18
CA CYS A 177 9.21 -2.69 -14.51
C CYS A 177 9.54 -1.21 -14.72
N ARG A 178 9.62 -0.77 -15.98
CA ARG A 178 9.81 0.65 -16.33
C ARG A 178 8.46 1.36 -16.39
N LEU A 179 8.40 2.59 -15.88
CA LEU A 179 7.18 3.40 -15.93
C LEU A 179 6.80 3.74 -17.38
N SER A 180 7.79 4.03 -18.23
CA SER A 180 7.55 4.26 -19.66
C SER A 180 6.85 3.07 -20.35
N THR A 181 7.22 1.84 -19.99
CA THR A 181 6.58 0.63 -20.52
C THR A 181 5.12 0.53 -20.09
N LEU A 182 4.80 0.89 -18.84
CA LEU A 182 3.40 0.88 -18.37
C LEU A 182 2.55 1.92 -19.09
N VAL A 183 3.09 3.12 -19.30
CA VAL A 183 2.41 4.20 -20.04
C VAL A 183 2.15 3.77 -21.48
N ALA A 184 3.17 3.23 -22.17
CA ALA A 184 3.03 2.74 -23.54
C ALA A 184 2.01 1.61 -23.69
N ALA A 185 1.86 0.76 -22.65
CA ALA A 185 0.92 -0.35 -22.63
C ALA A 185 -0.52 0.05 -22.24
N ALA A 186 -0.75 1.30 -21.85
CA ALA A 186 -2.07 1.79 -21.43
C ALA A 186 -2.47 3.07 -22.20
N PRO A 187 -2.82 2.96 -23.49
CA PRO A 187 -3.25 4.12 -24.29
C PRO A 187 -4.39 4.91 -23.62
N GLU A 188 -5.30 4.25 -22.91
CA GLU A 188 -6.42 4.85 -22.19
C GLU A 188 -5.97 5.71 -21.00
N ALA A 189 -4.69 5.64 -20.59
CA ALA A 189 -4.14 6.52 -19.58
C ALA A 189 -3.99 7.97 -20.08
N HIS A 190 -4.00 8.19 -21.40
CA HIS A 190 -3.88 9.51 -22.01
C HIS A 190 -5.21 10.29 -22.05
N ASP A 191 -6.34 9.66 -21.74
CA ASP A 191 -7.66 10.32 -21.69
C ASP A 191 -7.85 11.23 -20.46
N VAL A 192 -6.80 11.44 -19.67
CA VAL A 192 -6.82 12.32 -18.50
C VAL A 192 -6.65 13.79 -18.90
N ASP A 193 -7.36 14.69 -18.22
CA ASP A 193 -7.17 16.12 -18.42
C ASP A 193 -5.84 16.60 -17.82
N THR A 194 -4.82 16.69 -18.67
CA THR A 194 -3.50 17.22 -18.29
C THR A 194 -3.43 18.74 -18.29
N ALA A 195 -4.48 19.42 -18.77
CA ALA A 195 -4.58 20.89 -18.77
C ALA A 195 -5.22 21.44 -17.50
N ALA A 196 -5.77 20.57 -16.65
CA ALA A 196 -6.29 20.93 -15.34
C ALA A 196 -5.23 21.67 -14.50
N PRO A 197 -5.61 22.74 -13.78
CA PRO A 197 -4.67 23.52 -12.99
C PRO A 197 -4.08 22.66 -11.86
N VAL A 198 -2.76 22.78 -11.69
CA VAL A 198 -2.04 22.17 -10.56
C VAL A 198 -2.49 22.87 -9.28
N PRO A 199 -2.90 22.14 -8.22
CA PRO A 199 -3.17 22.74 -6.92
C PRO A 199 -1.95 23.50 -6.37
N ASP A 200 -2.16 24.70 -5.82
CA ASP A 200 -1.06 25.61 -5.45
C ASP A 200 -0.08 25.00 -4.44
N ASP A 201 -0.58 24.27 -3.45
CA ASP A 201 0.23 23.62 -2.41
C ASP A 201 1.10 22.48 -2.98
N VAL A 202 0.55 21.75 -3.95
CA VAL A 202 1.27 20.71 -4.69
C VAL A 202 2.30 21.36 -5.60
N LEU A 203 1.94 22.44 -6.30
CA LEU A 203 2.83 23.15 -7.20
C LEU A 203 4.03 23.76 -6.45
N GLU A 204 3.80 24.37 -5.29
CA GLU A 204 4.86 24.90 -4.43
C GLU A 204 5.83 23.78 -4.01
N SER A 205 5.28 22.64 -3.56
CA SER A 205 6.07 21.47 -3.16
C SER A 205 6.89 20.88 -4.31
N LEU A 206 6.31 20.82 -5.50
CA LEU A 206 6.96 20.34 -6.71
C LEU A 206 8.03 21.32 -7.20
N ALA A 207 7.76 22.62 -7.19
CA ALA A 207 8.73 23.66 -7.58
C ALA A 207 9.94 23.68 -6.64
N ALA A 208 9.73 23.53 -5.33
CA ALA A 208 10.81 23.39 -4.35
C ALA A 208 11.67 22.13 -4.60
N SER A 209 11.05 21.03 -5.04
CA SER A 209 11.77 19.80 -5.41
C SER A 209 12.52 19.96 -6.73
N ALA A 210 11.90 20.59 -7.72
CA ALA A 210 12.49 20.88 -9.02
C ALA A 210 13.69 21.82 -8.89
N GLY A 211 13.64 22.83 -8.03
CA GLY A 211 14.78 23.70 -7.76
C GLY A 211 16.03 22.95 -7.28
N LYS A 212 15.86 21.76 -6.69
CA LYS A 212 16.98 20.90 -6.28
C LYS A 212 17.40 19.92 -7.38
N TRP A 213 16.45 19.29 -8.05
CA TRP A 213 16.71 18.08 -8.84
C TRP A 213 16.44 18.20 -10.34
N TYR A 214 15.68 19.21 -10.77
CA TYR A 214 15.38 19.43 -12.19
C TYR A 214 16.59 20.05 -12.88
N ARG A 215 16.99 19.46 -14.00
CA ARG A 215 18.08 19.93 -14.88
C ARG A 215 17.65 20.05 -16.34
N GLY A 216 16.34 19.97 -16.60
CA GLY A 216 15.79 20.20 -17.93
C GLY A 216 15.76 21.69 -18.30
N GLU A 217 15.22 21.98 -19.48
CA GLU A 217 15.07 23.35 -19.97
C GLU A 217 13.97 24.12 -19.21
N GLY A 218 14.10 25.44 -19.14
CA GLY A 218 13.12 26.32 -18.47
C GLY A 218 13.33 26.50 -16.97
N SER A 219 12.33 27.07 -16.30
CA SER A 219 12.40 27.31 -14.85
C SER A 219 12.00 26.08 -14.03
N ALA A 220 12.33 26.06 -12.74
CA ALA A 220 11.86 25.04 -11.81
C ALA A 220 10.32 24.95 -11.74
N LEU A 221 9.63 26.07 -11.97
CA LEU A 221 8.17 26.11 -12.01
C LEU A 221 7.63 25.44 -13.28
N ASP A 222 8.27 25.67 -14.43
CA ASP A 222 7.91 25.01 -15.69
C ASP A 222 8.12 23.49 -15.58
N GLY A 223 9.28 23.09 -15.03
CA GLY A 223 9.58 21.69 -14.73
C GLY A 223 8.57 21.06 -13.78
N ALA A 224 8.09 21.78 -12.76
CA ALA A 224 7.07 21.30 -11.83
C ALA A 224 5.69 21.09 -12.50
N ARG A 225 5.27 22.01 -13.38
CA ARG A 225 4.01 21.90 -14.14
C ARG A 225 4.05 20.72 -15.11
N ALA A 226 5.15 20.61 -15.87
CA ALA A 226 5.36 19.50 -16.79
C ALA A 226 5.40 18.14 -16.05
N TYR A 227 6.09 18.07 -14.91
CA TYR A 227 6.09 16.87 -14.07
C TYR A 227 4.67 16.48 -13.62
N TYR A 228 3.88 17.45 -13.16
CA TYR A 228 2.51 17.19 -12.72
C TYR A 228 1.65 16.62 -13.84
N ALA A 229 1.67 17.26 -15.03
CA ALA A 229 0.91 16.83 -16.20
C ALA A 229 1.30 15.40 -16.63
N MET A 230 2.59 15.12 -16.73
CA MET A 230 3.12 13.78 -17.04
C MET A 230 2.64 12.75 -15.99
N ASN A 231 2.72 13.08 -14.71
CA ASN A 231 2.34 12.18 -13.63
C ASN A 231 0.83 11.89 -13.60
N MET A 232 -0.03 12.75 -14.15
CA MET A 232 -1.47 12.47 -14.27
C MET A 232 -1.75 11.28 -15.19
N VAL A 233 -1.01 11.17 -16.29
CA VAL A 233 -1.06 10.03 -17.22
C VAL A 233 -0.46 8.79 -16.55
N GLU A 234 0.74 8.93 -15.99
CA GLU A 234 1.47 7.81 -15.38
C GLU A 234 0.73 7.15 -14.23
N LYS A 235 0.16 7.92 -13.31
CA LYS A 235 -0.60 7.36 -12.19
C LYS A 235 -1.81 6.58 -12.68
N ARG A 236 -2.38 6.96 -13.83
CA ARG A 236 -3.49 6.23 -14.47
C ARG A 236 -3.01 4.93 -15.12
N ALA A 237 -1.88 4.94 -15.80
CA ALA A 237 -1.26 3.72 -16.35
C ALA A 237 -0.96 2.69 -15.25
N VAL A 238 -0.47 3.15 -14.09
CA VAL A 238 -0.22 2.28 -12.92
C VAL A 238 -1.49 1.63 -12.38
N GLU A 239 -2.61 2.37 -12.31
CA GLU A 239 -3.90 1.80 -11.90
C GLU A 239 -4.37 0.67 -12.83
N ILE A 240 -4.17 0.86 -14.14
CA ILE A 240 -4.55 -0.12 -15.17
C ILE A 240 -3.66 -1.36 -15.07
N ALA A 241 -2.35 -1.17 -14.90
CA ALA A 241 -1.39 -2.27 -14.84
C ALA A 241 -1.50 -3.11 -13.55
N PHE A 242 -1.90 -2.50 -12.42
CA PHE A 242 -1.88 -3.15 -11.11
C PHE A 242 -3.22 -3.12 -10.36
N PRO A 243 -4.30 -3.69 -10.93
CA PRO A 243 -5.60 -3.71 -10.27
C PRO A 243 -5.55 -4.48 -8.94
N GLY A 244 -6.09 -3.91 -7.87
CA GLY A 244 -6.08 -4.57 -6.55
C GLY A 244 -4.71 -4.68 -5.88
N ALA A 245 -3.69 -3.95 -6.34
CA ALA A 245 -2.45 -3.78 -5.58
C ALA A 245 -2.55 -2.60 -4.60
N VAL A 246 -1.69 -2.61 -3.58
CA VAL A 246 -1.48 -1.47 -2.67
C VAL A 246 -0.35 -0.61 -3.21
N PHE A 247 -0.62 0.68 -3.42
CA PHE A 247 0.41 1.63 -3.83
C PHE A 247 1.19 2.13 -2.61
N VAL A 248 2.49 1.86 -2.56
CA VAL A 248 3.39 2.27 -1.48
C VAL A 248 4.08 3.58 -1.87
N THR A 249 4.23 4.50 -0.92
CA THR A 249 4.92 5.77 -1.16
C THR A 249 5.71 6.22 0.05
N PHE A 250 6.89 6.78 -0.18
CA PHE A 250 7.69 7.44 0.86
C PHE A 250 7.28 8.90 1.07
N ASN A 251 6.46 9.45 0.18
CA ASN A 251 5.94 10.80 0.30
C ASN A 251 4.82 10.86 1.35
N GLY A 252 4.43 12.06 1.77
CA GLY A 252 3.28 12.27 2.66
C GLY A 252 1.96 12.45 1.90
N SER A 253 0.85 12.35 2.63
CA SER A 253 -0.53 12.50 2.12
C SER A 253 -0.81 13.85 1.47
N LYS A 254 -0.03 14.90 1.77
CA LYS A 254 -0.13 16.21 1.06
C LYS A 254 0.08 16.09 -0.45
N LEU A 255 0.80 15.08 -0.91
CA LEU A 255 1.05 14.82 -2.34
C LEU A 255 0.07 13.80 -2.93
N ARG A 256 -1.08 13.55 -2.28
CA ARG A 256 -2.04 12.51 -2.66
C ARG A 256 -2.50 12.57 -4.12
N SER A 257 -2.63 13.77 -4.67
CA SER A 257 -3.03 13.99 -6.08
C SER A 257 -2.05 13.38 -7.08
N LEU A 258 -0.79 13.16 -6.67
CA LEU A 258 0.24 12.53 -7.48
C LEU A 258 0.17 10.99 -7.49
N PHE A 259 -0.62 10.37 -6.61
CA PHE A 259 -0.69 8.91 -6.51
C PHE A 259 -1.92 8.37 -7.24
N PRO A 260 -1.92 7.07 -7.64
CA PRO A 260 -3.10 6.39 -8.13
C PRO A 260 -4.35 6.70 -7.28
N ALA A 261 -5.40 7.23 -7.90
CA ALA A 261 -6.64 7.59 -7.25
C ALA A 261 -7.44 6.36 -6.79
N ARG A 262 -7.39 5.26 -7.57
CA ARG A 262 -8.22 4.07 -7.38
C ARG A 262 -7.55 2.94 -6.60
N MET A 263 -6.34 3.15 -6.09
CA MET A 263 -5.60 2.17 -5.30
C MET A 263 -5.52 2.63 -3.84
N PRO A 264 -5.52 1.70 -2.86
CA PRO A 264 -5.19 2.06 -1.49
C PRO A 264 -3.72 2.48 -1.41
N VAL A 265 -3.47 3.60 -0.73
CA VAL A 265 -2.12 4.14 -0.53
C VAL A 265 -1.59 3.74 0.85
N PHE A 266 -0.41 3.14 0.88
CA PHE A 266 0.34 2.87 2.10
C PHE A 266 1.53 3.81 2.22
N TYR A 267 1.41 4.81 3.09
CA TYR A 267 2.49 5.75 3.38
C TYR A 267 3.53 5.08 4.26
N MET A 268 4.71 4.83 3.71
CA MET A 268 5.77 4.06 4.35
C MET A 268 7.00 4.93 4.64
N TYR A 269 7.73 4.62 5.71
CA TYR A 269 9.11 5.07 5.87
C TYR A 269 10.03 4.40 4.84
N SER A 270 11.15 5.01 4.48
CA SER A 270 12.05 4.46 3.45
C SER A 270 13.10 3.49 4.01
N LEU A 271 13.72 3.80 5.15
CA LEU A 271 14.80 2.98 5.74
C LEU A 271 14.41 2.40 7.11
N ARG A 272 13.81 3.23 7.95
CA ARG A 272 13.42 2.90 9.33
C ARG A 272 12.40 3.90 9.84
N ARG A 273 11.76 3.59 10.97
CA ARG A 273 10.79 4.51 11.61
C ARG A 273 11.36 5.92 11.74
N GLY A 274 10.60 6.90 11.27
CA GLY A 274 10.96 8.32 11.29
C GLY A 274 11.78 8.78 10.09
N PHE A 275 12.19 7.87 9.20
CA PHE A 275 13.02 8.19 8.04
C PHE A 275 12.20 8.13 6.75
N ALA A 276 12.08 9.26 6.04
CA ALA A 276 11.23 9.39 4.86
C ALA A 276 11.94 9.96 3.63
N VAL A 277 13.26 10.15 3.71
CA VAL A 277 14.05 10.60 2.55
C VAL A 277 14.16 9.43 1.58
N LYS A 278 13.90 9.70 0.30
CA LYS A 278 14.00 8.69 -0.75
C LYS A 278 15.45 8.21 -0.88
N PRO A 279 15.71 6.88 -0.94
CA PRO A 279 17.07 6.35 -0.86
C PRO A 279 17.96 6.82 -2.01
N TRP A 280 17.40 6.97 -3.21
CA TRP A 280 18.13 7.43 -4.40
C TRP A 280 18.63 8.89 -4.33
N PHE A 281 18.23 9.65 -3.31
CA PHE A 281 18.74 11.00 -3.03
C PHE A 281 19.76 11.06 -1.86
N LEU A 282 20.29 9.92 -1.39
CA LEU A 282 21.23 9.87 -0.25
C LEU A 282 22.61 9.31 -0.63
N PRO A 283 23.73 9.99 -0.40
CA PRO A 283 23.86 11.25 0.32
C PRO A 283 23.22 12.42 -0.44
N ALA A 284 22.67 13.39 0.30
CA ALA A 284 21.97 14.53 -0.29
C ALA A 284 22.92 15.49 -1.05
N ASP A 285 24.21 15.41 -0.76
CA ASP A 285 25.32 16.17 -1.35
C ASP A 285 26.01 15.44 -2.52
N ALA A 286 25.54 14.24 -2.89
CA ALA A 286 26.09 13.55 -4.05
C ALA A 286 25.85 14.37 -5.34
N GLU A 287 26.92 14.72 -6.04
CA GLU A 287 26.82 15.40 -7.33
C GLU A 287 26.44 14.42 -8.45
N PRO A 288 25.59 14.83 -9.40
CA PRO A 288 25.30 14.03 -10.59
C PRO A 288 26.57 13.78 -11.41
N CYS A 289 26.66 12.60 -12.02
CA CYS A 289 27.66 12.33 -13.06
C CYS A 289 27.51 13.36 -14.20
N GLY A 290 28.52 14.21 -14.44
CA GLY A 290 28.57 15.16 -15.58
C GLY A 290 28.86 14.47 -16.92
N PRO A 291 28.71 15.14 -18.08
CA PRO A 291 28.93 14.53 -19.40
C PRO A 291 30.38 14.05 -19.61
N ASP A 292 31.36 14.73 -19.02
CA ASP A 292 32.79 14.42 -19.18
C ASP A 292 33.37 13.56 -18.03
N ASP A 293 32.76 13.61 -16.85
CA ASP A 293 33.17 12.84 -15.66
C ASP A 293 32.19 11.70 -15.34
N CYS A 294 31.47 11.23 -16.35
CA CYS A 294 30.39 10.28 -16.17
C CYS A 294 30.91 8.90 -15.80
N ARG A 295 30.96 8.59 -14.50
CA ARG A 295 31.26 7.24 -13.99
C ARG A 295 30.21 6.18 -14.39
N CYS A 296 29.14 6.58 -15.10
CA CYS A 296 28.17 5.65 -15.69
C CYS A 296 28.66 5.03 -17.01
N ARG A 297 29.61 5.68 -17.70
CA ARG A 297 30.08 5.16 -18.99
C ARG A 297 30.87 3.87 -18.70
N PRO A 298 30.57 2.75 -19.39
CA PRO A 298 31.53 1.65 -19.42
C PRO A 298 32.84 2.23 -19.93
N ALA A 299 33.96 1.90 -19.27
CA ALA A 299 35.27 2.34 -19.72
C ALA A 299 35.39 2.01 -21.20
N GLU A 300 35.52 3.03 -22.05
CA GLU A 300 35.81 2.81 -23.46
C GLU A 300 37.08 1.96 -23.47
N THR A 301 36.95 0.71 -23.93
CA THR A 301 38.11 -0.05 -24.38
C THR A 301 38.64 0.73 -25.56
N LEU A 302 39.63 1.58 -25.30
CA LEU A 302 40.45 2.18 -26.34
C LEU A 302 40.95 1.02 -27.21
N PRO A 303 40.71 1.04 -28.52
CA PRO A 303 41.39 0.09 -29.40
C PRO A 303 42.90 0.33 -29.29
N ASP A 304 43.65 -0.75 -29.08
CA ASP A 304 45.11 -0.77 -29.06
C ASP A 304 45.73 -0.19 -30.34
#